data_AF-A0A2G2M9M7-F1
#
_entry.id   AF-A0A2G2M9M7-F1
#
_cell.length_a   1.000
_cell.length_b   1.000
_cell.length_c   1.000
_cell.angle_alpha   90.00
_cell.angle_beta   90.00
_cell.angle_gamma   90.00
#
_symmetry.space_group_name_H-M   'P 1'
#
loop_
_entity.id
_entity.type
_entity.pdbx_description
1 polymer ?
#
loop_
_entity_poly.entity_id
_entity_poly.type
_entity_poly.pdbx_seq_one_letter_code
_entity_poly.pdbx_strand_id
1 'polypeptide(L)'
;HMDSIIGAFNLTKDREQRIISYEHRVRMLRVDQAKKEEEARISAQMMNDFERQQSILLSGMTLEGMQIEEESSFYDVLAARSTDADVSASQIRQTIIFLEDQIRRLVEDAVPDQQKTQARLEVTRLMGSIKEQLGNWVGITILTAQDYFEEKLGGSVIMLAPVETYADSKLKLNMAIAFVLALMVGVFITFFREYWRSSAKQKQAQSNV
;
A
#
# COMPACT_ATOMS: atom_id res chain seq x y z
N HIS A 1 28.08 8.99 -1.23
CA HIS A 1 28.01 7.64 -0.61
C HIS A 1 26.73 7.43 0.21
N MET A 2 26.28 8.41 1.01
CA MET A 2 25.03 8.30 1.79
C MET A 2 23.77 8.14 0.91
N ASP A 3 23.72 8.82 -0.24
CA ASP A 3 22.61 8.71 -1.20
C ASP A 3 22.48 7.32 -1.83
N SER A 4 23.60 6.64 -2.07
CA SER A 4 23.62 5.29 -2.66
C SER A 4 23.01 4.24 -1.73
N ILE A 5 23.12 4.47 -0.42
CA ILE A 5 22.65 3.55 0.63
C ILE A 5 21.16 3.75 0.91
N ILE A 6 20.73 5.01 1.00
CA ILE A 6 19.30 5.35 1.11
C ILE A 6 18.56 4.88 -0.14
N GLY A 7 19.17 5.05 -1.32
CA GLY A 7 18.68 4.52 -2.59
C GLY A 7 18.49 3.00 -2.56
N ALA A 8 19.50 2.25 -2.11
CA ALA A 8 19.42 0.79 -2.03
C ALA A 8 18.36 0.30 -1.02
N PHE A 9 18.24 0.93 0.15
CA PHE A 9 17.23 0.56 1.15
C PHE A 9 15.80 0.87 0.67
N ASN A 10 15.58 2.06 0.12
CA ASN A 10 14.29 2.45 -0.45
C ASN A 10 13.90 1.53 -1.61
N LEU A 11 14.85 1.17 -2.48
CA LEU A 11 14.64 0.23 -3.57
C LEU A 11 14.20 -1.15 -3.05
N THR A 12 14.82 -1.66 -1.98
CA THR A 12 14.43 -2.95 -1.38
C THR A 12 13.05 -2.91 -0.71
N LYS A 13 12.72 -1.82 -0.02
CA LYS A 13 11.42 -1.66 0.66
C LYS A 13 10.27 -1.53 -0.35
N ASP A 14 10.47 -0.73 -1.39
CA ASP A 14 9.51 -0.57 -2.48
C ASP A 14 9.27 -1.92 -3.19
N ARG A 15 10.35 -2.67 -3.47
CA ARG A 15 10.24 -4.02 -4.02
C ARG A 15 9.41 -4.97 -3.16
N GLU A 16 9.66 -5.01 -1.86
CA GLU A 16 8.94 -5.87 -0.92
C GLU A 16 7.45 -5.49 -0.83
N GLN A 17 7.14 -4.18 -0.82
CA GLN A 17 5.76 -3.70 -0.90
C GLN A 17 5.07 -4.10 -2.21
N ARG A 18 5.79 -4.06 -3.34
CA ARG A 18 5.26 -4.53 -4.64
C ARG A 18 4.96 -6.02 -4.65
N ILE A 19 5.84 -6.85 -4.08
CA ILE A 19 5.61 -8.29 -3.95
C ILE A 19 4.34 -8.56 -3.13
N ILE A 20 4.22 -7.95 -1.94
CA ILE A 20 3.04 -8.11 -1.06
C ILE A 20 1.75 -7.68 -1.78
N SER A 21 1.80 -6.57 -2.53
CA SER A 21 0.66 -6.08 -3.31
C SER A 21 0.23 -7.09 -4.39
N TYR A 22 1.19 -7.64 -5.14
CA TYR A 22 0.91 -8.64 -6.17
C TYR A 22 0.37 -9.94 -5.57
N GLU A 23 0.93 -10.42 -4.46
CA GLU A 23 0.42 -11.61 -3.77
C GLU A 23 -1.02 -11.43 -3.28
N HIS A 24 -1.32 -10.28 -2.68
CA HIS A 24 -2.69 -9.96 -2.28
C HIS A 24 -3.64 -9.97 -3.49
N ARG A 25 -3.21 -9.39 -4.62
CA ARG A 25 -4.02 -9.38 -5.84
C ARG A 25 -4.20 -10.78 -6.42
N VAL A 26 -3.18 -11.62 -6.42
CA VAL A 26 -3.28 -13.04 -6.82
C VAL A 26 -4.28 -13.78 -5.93
N ARG A 27 -4.26 -13.57 -4.61
CA ARG A 27 -5.24 -14.19 -3.70
C ARG A 27 -6.68 -13.79 -4.05
N MET A 28 -6.93 -12.52 -4.29
CA MET A 28 -8.26 -12.04 -4.69
C MET A 28 -8.69 -12.63 -6.05
N LEU A 29 -7.79 -12.62 -7.03
CA LEU A 29 -8.06 -13.19 -8.35
C LEU A 29 -8.34 -14.69 -8.30
N ARG A 30 -7.67 -15.46 -7.43
CA ARG A 30 -7.97 -16.89 -7.25
C ARG A 30 -9.39 -17.13 -6.71
N VAL A 31 -9.86 -16.28 -5.80
CA VAL A 31 -11.23 -16.35 -5.30
C VAL A 31 -12.22 -16.05 -6.43
N ASP A 32 -11.95 -15.03 -7.24
CA ASP A 32 -12.84 -14.67 -8.35
C ASP A 32 -12.81 -15.70 -9.50
N GLN A 33 -11.65 -16.30 -9.77
CA GLN A 33 -11.52 -17.44 -10.67
C GLN A 33 -12.40 -18.60 -10.21
N ALA A 34 -12.31 -19.00 -8.94
CA ALA A 34 -13.09 -20.11 -8.39
C ALA A 34 -14.60 -19.86 -8.50
N LYS A 35 -15.05 -18.61 -8.27
CA LYS A 35 -16.47 -18.25 -8.47
C LYS A 35 -16.90 -18.45 -9.93
N LYS A 36 -16.05 -18.07 -10.90
CA LYS A 36 -16.35 -18.18 -12.33
C LYS A 36 -16.31 -19.61 -12.83
N GLU A 37 -15.37 -20.41 -12.36
CA GLU A 37 -15.33 -21.85 -12.61
C GLU A 37 -16.59 -22.55 -12.08
N GLU A 38 -17.04 -22.17 -10.87
CA GLU A 38 -18.26 -22.71 -10.29
C GLU A 38 -19.52 -22.27 -11.04
N GLU A 39 -19.59 -21.01 -11.49
CA GLU A 39 -20.69 -20.52 -12.33
C GLU A 39 -20.77 -21.31 -13.66
N ALA A 40 -19.62 -21.59 -14.29
CA ALA A 40 -19.54 -22.40 -15.50
C ALA A 40 -20.01 -23.84 -15.24
N ARG A 41 -19.56 -24.45 -14.13
CA ARG A 41 -19.91 -25.80 -13.71
C ARG A 41 -21.40 -25.96 -13.42
N ILE A 42 -21.98 -25.03 -12.66
CA ILE A 42 -23.41 -25.03 -12.34
C ILE A 42 -24.24 -24.88 -13.62
N SER A 43 -23.85 -23.96 -14.50
CA SER A 43 -24.57 -23.75 -15.78
C SER A 43 -24.51 -25.01 -16.65
N ALA A 44 -23.34 -25.66 -16.78
CA ALA A 44 -23.19 -26.91 -17.51
C ALA A 44 -23.97 -28.09 -16.87
N GLN A 45 -24.06 -28.12 -15.54
CA GLN A 45 -24.88 -29.11 -14.83
C GLN A 45 -26.38 -28.89 -15.13
N MET A 46 -26.85 -27.64 -15.09
CA MET A 46 -28.23 -27.30 -15.43
C MET A 46 -28.57 -27.66 -16.89
N MET A 47 -27.63 -27.48 -17.83
CA MET A 47 -27.80 -27.90 -19.23
C MET A 47 -27.99 -29.41 -19.34
N ASN A 48 -27.17 -30.21 -18.65
CA ASN A 48 -27.28 -31.67 -18.66
C ASN A 48 -28.60 -32.15 -18.05
N ASP A 49 -29.01 -31.54 -16.94
CA ASP A 49 -30.29 -31.86 -16.29
C ASP A 49 -31.48 -31.51 -17.20
N PHE A 50 -31.38 -30.40 -17.93
CA PHE A 50 -32.37 -29.97 -18.92
C PHE A 50 -32.46 -30.94 -20.12
N GLU A 51 -31.32 -31.32 -20.73
CA GLU A 51 -31.28 -32.31 -21.82
C GLU A 51 -31.88 -33.66 -21.40
N ARG A 52 -31.58 -34.11 -20.17
CA ARG A 52 -32.16 -35.34 -19.61
C ARG A 52 -33.67 -35.25 -19.45
N GLN A 53 -34.18 -34.13 -18.93
CA GLN A 53 -35.62 -33.92 -18.78
C GLN A 53 -36.32 -33.88 -20.15
N GLN A 54 -35.77 -33.16 -21.12
CA GLN A 54 -36.32 -33.08 -22.47
C GLN A 54 -36.35 -34.46 -23.16
N SER A 55 -35.28 -35.27 -23.01
CA SER A 55 -35.25 -36.64 -23.53
C SER A 55 -36.33 -37.56 -22.92
N ILE A 56 -36.66 -37.36 -21.65
CA ILE A 56 -37.72 -38.13 -20.96
C ILE A 56 -39.09 -37.69 -21.45
N LEU A 57 -39.32 -36.39 -21.65
CA LEU A 57 -40.58 -35.83 -22.14
C LEU A 57 -40.88 -36.27 -23.59
N LEU A 58 -39.89 -36.22 -24.49
CA LEU A 58 -40.05 -36.67 -25.89
C LEU A 58 -40.36 -38.17 -26.00
N SER A 59 -39.88 -38.99 -25.06
CA SER A 59 -40.18 -40.42 -25.05
C SER A 59 -41.64 -40.72 -24.63
N GLY A 60 -42.35 -39.74 -24.04
CA GLY A 60 -43.69 -39.89 -23.49
C GLY A 60 -44.81 -39.13 -24.20
N MET A 61 -44.53 -38.23 -25.15
CA MET A 61 -45.52 -37.36 -25.81
C MET A 61 -45.50 -37.47 -27.34
N THR A 62 -46.68 -37.54 -27.97
CA THR A 62 -46.85 -37.31 -29.41
C THR A 62 -46.68 -35.82 -29.73
N LEU A 63 -45.88 -35.51 -30.75
CA LEU A 63 -45.50 -34.15 -31.16
C LEU A 63 -46.70 -33.21 -31.36
N GLU A 64 -47.00 -32.36 -30.37
CA GLU A 64 -47.80 -31.16 -30.57
C GLU A 64 -46.91 -29.93 -30.33
N GLY A 65 -46.53 -29.29 -31.43
CA GLY A 65 -45.33 -28.46 -31.60
C GLY A 65 -45.35 -27.05 -31.02
N MET A 66 -45.84 -26.83 -29.80
CA MET A 66 -45.95 -25.47 -29.23
C MET A 66 -45.02 -25.12 -28.04
N GLN A 67 -44.23 -26.06 -27.50
CA GLN A 67 -43.34 -25.80 -26.34
C GLN A 67 -41.83 -25.84 -26.65
N ILE A 68 -41.43 -26.17 -27.87
CA ILE A 68 -40.02 -26.44 -28.22
C ILE A 68 -39.17 -25.16 -28.35
N GLU A 69 -39.79 -24.03 -28.72
CA GLU A 69 -39.06 -22.79 -29.00
C GLU A 69 -38.55 -22.09 -27.72
N GLU A 70 -39.38 -21.99 -26.67
CA GLU A 70 -38.97 -21.45 -25.36
C GLU A 70 -37.92 -22.33 -24.66
N GLU A 71 -38.03 -23.65 -24.81
CA GLU A 71 -37.07 -24.62 -24.27
C GLU A 71 -35.66 -24.47 -24.89
N SER A 72 -35.57 -24.26 -26.21
CA SER A 72 -34.29 -24.06 -26.89
C SER A 72 -33.57 -22.78 -26.45
N SER A 73 -34.32 -21.70 -26.22
CA SER A 73 -33.80 -20.41 -25.76
C SER A 73 -33.15 -20.51 -24.38
N PHE A 74 -33.73 -21.30 -23.46
CA PHE A 74 -33.14 -21.50 -22.13
C PHE A 74 -31.80 -22.23 -22.19
N TYR A 75 -31.70 -23.26 -23.04
CA TYR A 75 -30.43 -23.97 -23.26
C TYR A 75 -29.35 -23.04 -23.81
N ASP A 76 -29.68 -22.24 -24.83
CA ASP A 76 -28.75 -21.29 -25.44
C ASP A 76 -28.23 -20.26 -24.41
N VAL A 77 -29.08 -19.80 -23.51
CA VAL A 77 -28.68 -18.89 -22.41
C VAL A 77 -27.72 -19.58 -21.44
N LEU A 78 -27.98 -20.82 -21.05
CA LEU A 78 -27.09 -21.57 -20.16
C LEU A 78 -25.74 -21.88 -20.84
N ALA A 79 -25.75 -22.23 -22.12
CA ALA A 79 -24.56 -22.49 -22.92
C ALA A 79 -23.69 -21.23 -23.04
N ALA A 80 -24.31 -20.09 -23.35
CA ALA A 80 -23.65 -18.79 -23.41
C ALA A 80 -23.06 -18.41 -22.04
N ARG A 81 -23.82 -18.59 -20.96
CA ARG A 81 -23.36 -18.30 -19.59
C ARG A 81 -22.21 -19.19 -19.15
N SER A 82 -22.27 -20.48 -19.44
CA SER A 82 -21.18 -21.42 -19.12
C SER A 82 -19.91 -21.04 -19.85
N THR A 83 -20.01 -20.75 -21.15
CA THR A 83 -18.89 -20.35 -22.00
C THR A 83 -18.28 -19.01 -21.55
N ASP A 84 -19.10 -18.00 -21.28
CA ASP A 84 -18.64 -16.68 -20.82
C ASP A 84 -17.93 -16.76 -19.46
N ALA A 85 -18.49 -17.54 -18.53
CA ALA A 85 -17.90 -17.76 -17.22
C ALA A 85 -16.56 -18.51 -17.33
N ASP A 86 -16.45 -19.50 -18.22
CA ASP A 86 -15.21 -20.26 -18.42
C ASP A 86 -14.11 -19.42 -19.11
N VAL A 87 -14.47 -18.62 -20.12
CA VAL A 87 -13.57 -17.64 -20.74
C VAL A 87 -13.08 -16.63 -19.70
N SER A 88 -13.99 -16.12 -18.86
CA SER A 88 -13.64 -15.19 -17.78
C SER A 88 -12.68 -15.83 -16.77
N ALA A 89 -12.93 -17.08 -16.35
CA ALA A 89 -12.04 -17.82 -15.47
C ALA A 89 -10.65 -18.03 -16.09
N SER A 90 -10.59 -18.33 -17.38
CA SER A 90 -9.35 -18.50 -18.14
C SER A 90 -8.54 -17.20 -18.22
N GLN A 91 -9.18 -16.05 -18.47
CA GLN A 91 -8.53 -14.74 -18.46
C GLN A 91 -7.96 -14.39 -17.08
N ILE A 92 -8.71 -14.67 -16.00
CA ILE A 92 -8.25 -14.48 -14.63
C ILE A 92 -7.03 -15.39 -14.36
N ARG A 93 -7.07 -16.65 -14.79
CA ARG A 93 -5.96 -17.61 -14.67
C ARG A 93 -4.69 -17.10 -15.34
N GLN A 94 -4.78 -16.57 -16.56
CA GLN A 94 -3.64 -15.98 -17.26
C GLN A 94 -3.08 -14.77 -16.50
N THR A 95 -3.95 -13.94 -15.94
CA THR A 95 -3.54 -12.79 -15.12
C THR A 95 -2.80 -13.23 -13.85
N ILE A 96 -3.25 -14.31 -13.20
CA ILE A 96 -2.56 -14.92 -12.05
C ILE A 96 -1.17 -15.38 -12.45
N ILE A 97 -1.04 -16.13 -13.55
CA ILE A 97 0.26 -16.63 -14.04
C ILE A 97 1.22 -15.47 -14.31
N PHE A 98 0.74 -14.40 -14.95
CA PHE A 98 1.53 -13.21 -15.20
C PHE A 98 2.03 -12.57 -13.90
N LEU A 99 1.15 -12.36 -12.91
CA LEU A 99 1.53 -11.75 -11.63
C LEU A 99 2.49 -12.63 -10.83
N GLU A 100 2.31 -13.95 -10.86
CA GLU A 100 3.24 -14.90 -10.24
C GLU A 100 4.62 -14.86 -10.91
N ASP A 101 4.68 -14.69 -12.23
CA ASP A 101 5.94 -14.48 -12.94
C ASP A 101 6.63 -13.17 -12.54
N GLN A 102 5.86 -12.09 -12.41
CA GLN A 102 6.38 -10.81 -11.92
C GLN A 102 6.92 -10.93 -10.49
N ILE A 103 6.23 -11.67 -9.61
CA ILE A 103 6.72 -11.96 -8.26
C ILE A 103 8.04 -12.74 -8.32
N ARG A 104 8.12 -13.81 -9.14
CA ARG A 104 9.35 -14.59 -9.30
C ARG A 104 10.52 -13.74 -9.76
N ARG A 105 10.34 -12.93 -10.81
CA ARG A 105 11.38 -12.01 -11.29
C ARG A 105 11.83 -11.03 -10.22
N LEU A 106 10.87 -10.44 -9.48
CA LEU A 106 11.19 -9.54 -8.38
C LEU A 106 11.95 -10.27 -7.27
N VAL A 107 11.66 -11.54 -6.99
CA VAL A 107 12.39 -12.35 -6.02
C VAL A 107 13.79 -12.71 -6.53
N GLU A 108 13.93 -13.14 -7.78
CA GLU A 108 15.17 -13.59 -8.44
C GLU A 108 16.14 -12.43 -8.72
N ASP A 109 15.66 -11.23 -9.06
CA ASP A 109 16.44 -9.98 -9.09
C ASP A 109 16.87 -9.52 -7.67
N ALA A 110 16.82 -10.41 -6.67
CA ALA A 110 17.47 -10.19 -5.38
C ALA A 110 18.97 -10.02 -5.55
N VAL A 111 19.40 -8.78 -5.34
CA VAL A 111 20.75 -8.45 -4.85
C VAL A 111 21.18 -9.55 -3.85
N PRO A 112 22.28 -10.28 -4.12
CA PRO A 112 22.71 -11.41 -3.30
C PRO A 112 22.76 -11.03 -1.82
N ASP A 113 22.38 -11.93 -0.92
CA ASP A 113 22.29 -11.63 0.53
C ASP A 113 23.63 -11.14 1.13
N GLN A 114 24.76 -11.52 0.53
CA GLN A 114 26.07 -10.96 0.85
C GLN A 114 26.15 -9.44 0.62
N GLN A 115 25.63 -8.91 -0.50
CA GLN A 115 25.65 -7.48 -0.79
C GLN A 115 24.69 -6.70 0.12
N LYS A 116 23.53 -7.28 0.48
CA LYS A 116 22.61 -6.68 1.47
C LYS A 116 23.23 -6.61 2.87
N THR A 117 23.96 -7.65 3.27
CA THR A 117 24.62 -7.72 4.58
C THR A 117 25.77 -6.72 4.65
N GLN A 118 26.58 -6.60 3.59
CA GLN A 118 27.63 -5.60 3.48
C GLN A 118 27.07 -4.18 3.50
N ALA A 119 26.00 -3.91 2.76
CA ALA A 119 25.33 -2.61 2.80
C ALA A 119 24.80 -2.27 4.20
N ARG A 120 24.20 -3.22 4.93
CA ARG A 120 23.75 -3.02 6.33
C ARG A 120 24.91 -2.73 7.29
N LEU A 121 26.02 -3.45 7.16
CA LEU A 121 27.23 -3.21 7.96
C LEU A 121 27.81 -1.82 7.69
N GLU A 122 27.84 -1.41 6.42
CA GLU A 122 28.32 -0.10 6.00
C GLU A 122 27.41 1.02 6.51
N VAL A 123 26.08 0.85 6.46
CA VAL A 123 25.10 1.77 7.07
C VAL A 123 25.36 1.92 8.57
N THR A 124 25.55 0.81 9.28
CA THR A 124 25.73 0.79 10.74
C THR A 124 27.02 1.51 11.13
N ARG A 125 28.10 1.30 10.37
CA ARG A 125 29.37 2.00 10.53
C ARG A 125 29.24 3.49 10.26
N LEU A 126 28.54 3.87 9.18
CA LEU A 126 28.29 5.28 8.86
C LEU A 126 27.47 5.97 9.95
N MET A 127 26.43 5.30 10.45
CA MET A 127 25.58 5.81 11.54
C MET A 127 26.40 6.08 12.81
N GLY A 128 27.37 5.21 13.10
CA GLY A 128 28.36 5.42 14.17
C GLY A 128 29.16 6.70 13.96
N SER A 129 29.75 6.88 12.77
CA SER A 129 30.53 8.09 12.45
C SER A 129 29.68 9.38 12.45
N ILE A 130 28.43 9.30 12.00
CA ILE A 130 27.50 10.44 12.02
C ILE A 130 27.17 10.81 13.45
N LYS A 131 26.91 9.83 14.32
CA LYS A 131 26.64 10.06 15.75
C LYS A 131 27.85 10.73 16.44
N GLU A 132 29.06 10.29 16.12
CA GLU A 132 30.29 10.86 16.65
C GLU A 132 30.51 12.30 16.16
N GLN A 133 30.31 12.56 14.87
CA GLN A 133 30.36 13.91 14.31
C GLN A 133 29.28 14.80 14.92
N LEU A 134 28.03 14.35 15.03
CA LEU A 134 26.98 15.11 15.69
C LEU A 134 27.34 15.42 17.15
N GLY A 135 27.93 14.46 17.86
CA GLY A 135 28.44 14.65 19.21
C GLY A 135 29.50 15.74 19.29
N ASN A 136 30.48 15.74 18.37
CA ASN A 136 31.51 16.77 18.29
C ASN A 136 30.93 18.15 17.95
N TRP A 137 29.98 18.24 17.02
CA TRP A 137 29.34 19.50 16.66
C TRP A 137 28.49 20.06 17.81
N VAL A 138 27.77 19.20 18.52
CA VAL A 138 27.05 19.57 19.74
C VAL A 138 28.03 20.04 20.82
N GLY A 139 29.14 19.33 21.01
CA GLY A 139 30.21 19.72 21.94
C GLY A 139 30.81 21.08 21.60
N ILE A 140 31.18 21.31 20.34
CA ILE A 140 31.68 22.60 19.85
C ILE A 140 30.63 23.70 20.04
N THR A 141 29.35 23.41 19.79
CA THR A 141 28.26 24.38 19.99
C THR A 141 28.09 24.73 21.46
N ILE A 142 28.19 23.75 22.36
CA ILE A 142 28.15 23.97 23.81
C ILE A 142 29.35 24.80 24.26
N LEU A 143 30.57 24.46 23.82
CA LEU A 143 31.79 25.21 24.12
C LEU A 143 31.72 26.64 23.57
N THR A 144 31.25 26.82 22.34
CA THR A 144 31.10 28.14 21.71
C THR A 144 30.04 28.98 22.43
N ALA A 145 28.92 28.36 22.84
CA ALA A 145 27.91 29.03 23.64
C ALA A 145 28.48 29.42 25.00
N GLN A 146 29.23 28.52 25.64
CA GLN A 146 29.88 28.76 26.93
C GLN A 146 30.90 29.91 26.83
N ASP A 147 31.80 29.88 25.84
CA ASP A 147 32.77 30.95 25.58
C ASP A 147 32.07 32.30 25.32
N TYR A 148 31.03 32.31 24.49
CA TYR A 148 30.26 33.54 24.22
C TYR A 148 29.57 34.08 25.48
N PHE A 149 29.06 33.21 26.35
CA PHE A 149 28.44 33.62 27.61
C PHE A 149 29.48 34.04 28.66
N GLU A 150 30.64 33.37 28.74
CA GLU A 150 31.74 33.74 29.64
C GLU A 150 32.35 35.10 29.25
N GLU A 151 32.56 35.33 27.96
CA GLU A 151 33.13 36.59 27.44
C GLU A 151 32.16 37.77 27.57
N LYS A 152 30.85 37.54 27.40
CA LYS A 152 29.84 38.62 27.33
C LYS A 152 29.07 38.88 28.63
N LEU A 153 28.99 37.91 29.55
CA LEU A 153 28.20 38.02 30.79
C LEU A 153 29.00 37.97 32.08
N GLY A 154 30.34 37.95 32.03
CA GLY A 154 31.21 38.26 33.17
C GLY A 154 30.74 37.68 34.51
N GLY A 155 30.79 36.35 34.65
CA GLY A 155 30.80 35.68 35.95
C GLY A 155 29.49 35.61 36.76
N SER A 156 28.29 35.75 36.17
CA SER A 156 27.04 35.78 36.97
C SER A 156 25.93 34.77 36.63
N VAL A 157 26.16 33.69 35.87
CA VAL A 157 25.11 32.67 35.68
C VAL A 157 25.67 31.25 35.76
N ILE A 158 25.24 30.50 36.78
CA ILE A 158 25.50 29.07 36.94
C ILE A 158 24.59 28.30 35.98
N MET A 159 25.17 27.53 35.07
CA MET A 159 24.45 26.73 34.08
C MET A 159 23.88 25.47 34.74
N LEU A 160 22.55 25.40 34.87
CA LEU A 160 21.84 24.17 35.25
C LEU A 160 21.59 23.33 33.99
N ALA A 161 22.51 22.41 33.69
CA ALA A 161 22.17 21.04 33.26
C ALA A 161 23.43 20.22 32.91
N PRO A 162 23.75 19.16 33.66
CA PRO A 162 24.42 18.01 33.08
C PRO A 162 23.33 17.10 32.46
N VAL A 163 23.37 16.88 31.15
CA VAL A 163 22.65 15.72 30.58
C VAL A 163 23.60 14.55 30.67
N GLU A 164 23.49 13.83 31.79
CA GLU A 164 24.06 12.49 31.91
C GLU A 164 23.51 11.61 30.78
N THR A 165 24.43 10.97 30.07
CA THR A 165 24.11 9.97 29.06
C THR A 165 23.65 8.70 29.74
N TYR A 166 22.34 8.61 30.00
CA TYR A 166 21.68 7.33 30.23
C TYR A 166 20.64 7.08 29.15
N ALA A 167 20.69 5.84 28.64
CA ALA A 167 19.65 5.28 27.81
C ALA A 167 18.37 5.18 28.64
N ASP A 168 17.55 6.21 28.58
CA ASP A 168 16.15 6.08 28.96
C ASP A 168 15.31 6.90 28.00
N SER A 169 14.22 6.29 27.53
CA SER A 169 13.40 6.81 26.44
C SER A 169 13.09 8.29 26.65
N LYS A 170 13.51 9.15 25.71
CA LYS A 170 13.27 10.60 25.73
C LYS A 170 11.79 10.93 25.43
N LEU A 171 10.86 10.30 26.16
CA LEU A 171 9.41 10.47 26.04
C LEU A 171 9.03 11.95 26.16
N LYS A 172 9.66 12.70 27.07
CA LYS A 172 9.44 14.14 27.25
C LYS A 172 9.88 14.97 26.04
N LEU A 173 10.98 14.60 25.38
CA LEU A 173 11.47 15.28 24.18
C LEU A 173 10.58 14.97 22.98
N ASN A 174 10.20 13.71 22.79
CA ASN A 174 9.30 13.30 21.71
C ASN A 174 7.90 13.89 21.90
N MET A 175 7.44 14.03 23.15
CA MET A 175 6.19 14.71 23.50
C MET A 175 6.25 16.21 23.21
N ALA A 176 7.39 16.87 23.48
CA ALA A 176 7.58 18.28 23.14
C ALA A 176 7.58 18.49 21.61
N ILE A 177 8.24 17.60 20.85
CA ILE A 177 8.22 17.62 19.37
C ILE A 177 6.79 17.39 18.84
N ALA A 178 6.06 16.43 19.41
CA ALA A 178 4.67 16.16 19.03
C ALA A 178 3.75 17.35 19.33
N PHE A 179 3.96 18.04 20.46
CA PHE A 179 3.20 19.24 20.81
C PHE A 179 3.45 20.39 19.82
N VAL A 180 4.71 20.62 19.44
CA VAL A 180 5.06 21.64 18.44
C VAL A 180 4.46 21.31 17.07
N LEU A 181 4.53 20.04 16.64
CA LEU A 181 3.93 19.59 15.38
C LEU A 181 2.39 19.74 15.39
N ALA A 182 1.73 19.41 16.50
CA ALA A 182 0.28 19.58 16.65
C ALA A 182 -0.14 21.05 16.57
N LEU A 183 0.66 21.95 17.18
CA LEU A 183 0.42 23.39 17.11
C LEU A 183 0.59 23.91 15.67
N MET A 184 1.63 23.48 14.96
CA MET A 184 1.84 23.85 13.56
C MET A 184 0.66 23.40 12.68
N VAL A 185 0.21 22.15 12.82
CA VAL A 185 -0.95 21.62 12.07
C VAL A 185 -2.24 22.39 12.42
N GLY A 186 -2.45 22.72 13.69
CA GLY A 186 -3.60 23.52 14.13
C GLY A 186 -3.65 24.89 13.46
N VAL A 187 -2.52 25.57 13.35
CA VAL A 187 -2.40 26.87 12.66
C VAL A 187 -2.66 26.72 11.16
N PHE A 188 -2.17 25.65 10.53
CA PHE A 188 -2.48 25.38 9.12
C PHE A 188 -3.98 25.16 8.87
N ILE A 189 -4.67 24.43 9.75
CA ILE A 189 -6.10 24.16 9.61
C ILE A 189 -6.92 25.45 9.77
N THR A 190 -6.56 26.35 10.70
CA THR A 190 -7.29 27.61 10.88
C THR A 190 -7.12 28.52 9.66
N PHE A 191 -5.91 28.62 9.10
CA PHE A 191 -5.69 29.35 7.85
C PHE A 191 -6.44 28.74 6.67
N PHE A 192 -6.43 27.42 6.54
CA PHE A 192 -7.13 26.74 5.44
C PHE A 192 -8.65 26.92 5.54
N ARG A 193 -9.20 26.87 6.76
CA ARG A 193 -10.62 27.12 7.01
C ARG A 193 -11.01 28.57 6.72
N GLU A 194 -10.18 29.53 7.11
CA GLU A 194 -10.42 30.95 6.82
C GLU A 194 -10.29 31.26 5.33
N TYR A 195 -9.32 30.64 4.64
CA TYR A 195 -9.18 30.69 3.19
C TYR A 195 -10.43 30.18 2.46
N TRP A 196 -11.00 29.05 2.92
CA TRP A 196 -12.22 28.52 2.32
C TRP A 196 -13.44 29.41 2.57
N ARG A 197 -13.53 30.01 3.76
CA ARG A 197 -14.63 30.90 4.14
C ARG A 197 -14.57 32.25 3.41
N SER A 198 -13.37 32.79 3.20
CA SER A 198 -13.14 34.00 2.41
C SER A 198 -13.39 33.77 0.90
N SER A 199 -13.00 32.60 0.38
CA SER A 199 -13.29 32.19 -1.00
C SER A 199 -14.80 32.02 -1.25
N ALA A 200 -15.55 31.54 -0.25
CA ALA A 200 -17.01 31.42 -0.32
C ALA A 200 -17.72 32.79 -0.28
N LYS A 201 -17.21 33.75 0.52
CA LYS A 201 -17.74 35.12 0.58
C LYS A 201 -17.52 35.90 -0.72
N GLN A 202 -16.41 35.69 -1.42
CA GLN A 202 -16.16 36.33 -2.72
C GLN A 202 -17.13 35.84 -3.82
N LYS A 203 -17.53 34.56 -3.81
CA LYS A 203 -18.53 34.02 -4.76
C LYS A 203 -19.94 34.57 -4.55
N GLN A 204 -20.33 34.91 -3.32
CA GLN A 204 -21.66 35.51 -3.06
C GLN A 204 -21.70 37.01 -3.41
N ALA A 205 -20.59 37.73 -3.30
CA ALA A 205 -20.51 39.14 -3.69
C ALA A 205 -20.57 39.36 -5.22
N GLN A 206 -20.17 38.37 -6.02
CA GLN A 206 -20.27 38.40 -7.49
C GLN A 206 -21.61 37.89 -8.04
N SER A 207 -22.48 37.32 -7.20
CA SER A 207 -23.81 36.82 -7.58
C SER A 207 -24.95 37.82 -7.28
N ASN A 208 -24.65 38.92 -6.58
CA ASN A 208 -25.61 39.97 -6.22
C ASN A 208 -25.29 41.32 -6.90
N VAL A 209 -24.60 41.26 -8.05
CA VAL A 209 -24.47 42.37 -9.01
C VAL A 209 -25.04 41.89 -10.34
#